data_AF-A0A0S4IZ22-F1
#
_entry.id   AF-A0A0S4IZ22-F1
#
_cell.length_a   1.000
_cell.length_b   1.000
_cell.length_c   1.000
_cell.angle_alpha   90.00
_cell.angle_beta   90.00
_cell.angle_gamma   90.00
#
_symmetry.space_group_name_H-M   'P 1'
#
loop_
_entity.id
_entity.type
_entity.pdbx_description
1 polymer ?
#
loop_
_entity_poly.entity_id
_entity_poly.type
_entity_poly.pdbx_seq_one_letter_code
_entity_poly.pdbx_strand_id
1 'polypeptide(L)'
;MQRSGLALLLCAALLFSAVTQAFAESEAEFKKMNVRQLKKFLDERDVDYRDITEKSEFVSRAVEWAGRNKKVVRDLPKEPFWEVWAKISRDKCEAAVATKGLGESGAKVCDAVASAVDSFFMMNGKRTASKLKKKPDALTKTANGDIYYNAGSRIIARLLGYCLNAKNRASCSSSSQVVELMDKDTVKGTGFGAWITNVGIENTNPMYELSNSKSLHDEL
;
A
#
# COMPACT_ATOMS: atom_id res chain seq x y z
N MET A 1 -35.73 -36.88 6.91
CA MET A 1 -35.28 -35.50 6.64
C MET A 1 -34.05 -35.21 7.50
N GLN A 2 -32.83 -35.44 6.98
CA GLN A 2 -31.59 -35.07 7.68
C GLN A 2 -30.38 -35.25 6.75
N ARG A 3 -30.23 -34.37 5.74
CA ARG A 3 -29.02 -34.31 4.89
C ARG A 3 -28.83 -32.88 4.34
N SER A 4 -28.61 -31.90 5.23
CA SER A 4 -28.30 -30.53 4.80
C SER A 4 -27.18 -29.85 5.61
N GLY A 5 -26.52 -30.57 6.53
CA GLY A 5 -25.51 -29.98 7.43
C GLY A 5 -24.06 -30.05 6.96
N LEU A 6 -23.72 -30.90 5.99
CA LEU A 6 -22.33 -31.17 5.62
C LEU A 6 -21.79 -30.36 4.43
N ALA A 7 -22.67 -29.74 3.64
CA ALA A 7 -22.24 -28.97 2.46
C ALA A 7 -21.75 -27.54 2.81
N LEU A 8 -22.20 -26.96 3.92
CA LEU A 8 -21.80 -25.60 4.32
C LEU A 8 -20.45 -25.52 5.04
N LEU A 9 -19.96 -26.63 5.61
CA LEU A 9 -18.68 -26.67 6.31
C LEU A 9 -17.48 -26.89 5.38
N LEU A 10 -17.70 -27.42 4.17
CA LEU A 10 -16.65 -27.62 3.17
C LEU A 10 -16.37 -26.38 2.30
N CYS A 11 -17.33 -25.45 2.15
CA CYS A 11 -17.09 -24.18 1.45
C CYS A 11 -16.34 -23.13 2.30
N ALA A 12 -16.43 -23.22 3.63
CA ALA A 12 -15.69 -22.31 4.53
C ALA A 12 -14.20 -22.69 4.65
N ALA A 13 -13.85 -23.96 4.44
CA ALA A 13 -12.46 -24.43 4.49
C ALA A 13 -11.66 -24.15 3.20
N LEU A 14 -12.32 -23.94 2.06
CA LEU A 14 -11.66 -23.64 0.78
C LEU A 14 -11.44 -22.14 0.53
N LEU A 15 -12.09 -21.27 1.29
CA LEU A 15 -11.81 -19.82 1.28
C LEU A 15 -10.71 -19.41 2.28
N PHE A 16 -10.19 -20.35 3.06
CA PHE A 16 -9.14 -20.13 4.05
C PHE A 16 -7.72 -20.49 3.56
N SER A 17 -7.57 -20.96 2.32
CA SER A 17 -6.25 -21.34 1.76
C SER A 17 -5.59 -20.25 0.91
N ALA A 18 -6.19 -19.07 0.80
CA ALA A 18 -5.62 -17.96 0.06
C ALA A 18 -5.65 -16.70 0.92
N VAL A 19 -4.69 -16.58 1.83
CA VAL A 19 -4.08 -15.34 2.33
C VAL A 19 -3.35 -15.69 3.63
N THR A 20 -2.03 -15.83 3.50
CA THR A 20 -0.97 -15.44 4.47
C THR A 20 0.32 -16.20 4.14
N GLN A 21 0.88 -15.95 2.96
CA GLN A 21 2.33 -16.09 2.80
C GLN A 21 2.96 -14.77 3.23
N ALA A 22 3.20 -14.63 4.53
CA ALA A 22 4.19 -13.71 5.05
C ALA A 22 5.55 -14.27 4.63
N PHE A 23 5.97 -13.91 3.43
CA PHE A 23 7.24 -14.32 2.87
C PHE A 23 8.39 -13.63 3.63
N ALA A 24 8.96 -14.32 4.61
CA ALA A 24 10.41 -14.34 4.70
C ALA A 24 10.90 -15.20 3.53
N GLU A 25 10.86 -14.62 2.32
CA GLU A 25 11.24 -15.30 1.09
C GLU A 25 12.73 -15.64 1.17
N SER A 26 13.01 -16.88 1.56
CA SER A 26 14.37 -17.39 1.58
C SER A 26 14.86 -17.58 0.15
N GLU A 27 16.18 -17.52 -0.07
CA GLU A 27 16.80 -17.80 -1.37
C GLU A 27 16.29 -19.12 -2.00
N ALA A 28 15.95 -20.11 -1.16
CA ALA A 28 15.39 -21.38 -1.58
C ALA A 28 14.00 -21.25 -2.25
N GLU A 29 13.21 -20.25 -1.90
CA GLU A 29 11.90 -19.99 -2.52
C GLU A 29 12.06 -19.27 -3.87
N PHE A 30 12.94 -18.27 -3.95
CA PHE A 30 13.25 -17.61 -5.21
C PHE A 30 13.81 -18.58 -6.26
N LYS A 31 14.63 -19.56 -5.85
CA LYS A 31 15.13 -20.62 -6.75
C LYS A 31 14.00 -21.45 -7.38
N LYS A 32 12.88 -21.65 -6.67
CA LYS A 32 11.71 -22.40 -7.14
C LYS A 32 10.83 -21.59 -8.11
N MET A 33 10.88 -20.26 -8.07
CA MET A 33 10.09 -19.41 -8.97
C MET A 33 10.58 -19.51 -10.42
N ASN A 34 9.68 -19.30 -11.38
CA ASN A 34 10.04 -19.11 -12.78
C ASN A 34 10.40 -17.64 -13.08
N VAL A 35 11.04 -17.37 -14.23
CA VAL A 35 11.48 -16.01 -14.60
C VAL A 35 10.32 -15.01 -14.64
N ARG A 36 9.11 -15.44 -15.03
CA ARG A 36 7.93 -14.57 -15.08
C ARG A 36 7.49 -14.13 -13.67
N GLN A 37 7.51 -15.06 -12.72
CA GLN A 37 7.20 -14.78 -11.31
C GLN A 37 8.25 -13.86 -10.69
N LEU A 38 9.54 -14.10 -10.98
CA LEU A 38 10.63 -13.24 -10.51
C LEU A 38 10.53 -11.82 -11.10
N LYS A 39 10.24 -11.69 -12.40
CA LYS A 39 9.99 -10.37 -13.03
C LYS A 39 8.81 -9.66 -12.40
N LYS A 40 7.69 -10.37 -12.20
CA LYS A 40 6.52 -9.82 -11.50
C LYS A 40 6.87 -9.37 -10.07
N PHE A 41 7.63 -10.18 -9.33
CA PHE A 41 8.09 -9.84 -7.99
C PHE A 41 8.90 -8.54 -7.98
N LEU A 42 9.87 -8.42 -8.89
CA LEU A 42 10.72 -7.24 -9.04
C LEU A 42 9.95 -6.02 -9.56
N ASP A 43 9.04 -6.19 -10.53
CA ASP A 43 8.15 -5.14 -11.07
C ASP A 43 7.23 -4.56 -9.99
N GLU A 44 6.62 -5.43 -9.18
CA GLU A 44 5.78 -5.02 -8.06
C GLU A 44 6.55 -4.18 -7.03
N ARG A 45 7.89 -4.25 -7.06
CA ARG A 45 8.82 -3.62 -6.13
C ARG A 45 9.69 -2.55 -6.77
N ASP A 46 9.42 -2.20 -8.03
CA ASP A 46 10.13 -1.17 -8.81
C ASP A 46 11.65 -1.39 -8.85
N VAL A 47 12.07 -2.66 -8.89
CA VAL A 47 13.48 -3.02 -9.03
C VAL A 47 13.81 -3.15 -10.50
N ASP A 48 14.77 -2.37 -10.99
CA ASP A 48 15.24 -2.50 -12.37
C ASP A 48 15.97 -3.85 -12.55
N TYR A 49 15.61 -4.55 -13.63
CA TYR A 49 16.20 -5.82 -14.04
C TYR A 49 16.40 -5.90 -15.55
N ARG A 50 16.36 -4.76 -16.26
CA ARG A 50 16.44 -4.73 -17.73
C ARG A 50 17.77 -5.26 -18.29
N ASP A 51 18.82 -5.25 -17.48
CA ASP A 51 20.15 -5.80 -17.76
C ASP A 51 20.26 -7.32 -17.50
N ILE A 52 19.25 -7.92 -16.87
CA ILE A 52 19.29 -9.31 -16.41
C ILE A 52 18.75 -10.27 -17.48
N THR A 53 19.56 -11.27 -17.84
CA THR A 53 19.17 -12.33 -18.78
C THR A 53 19.06 -13.70 -18.12
N GLU A 54 19.88 -13.98 -17.10
CA GLU A 54 19.92 -15.29 -16.46
C GLU A 54 18.99 -15.41 -15.25
N LYS A 55 18.37 -16.59 -15.06
CA LYS A 55 17.49 -16.86 -13.91
C LYS A 55 18.22 -16.71 -12.56
N SER A 56 19.47 -17.15 -12.48
CA SER A 56 20.35 -17.02 -11.30
C SER A 56 20.51 -15.57 -10.85
N GLU A 57 20.65 -14.65 -11.80
CA GLU A 57 20.77 -13.22 -11.53
C GLU A 57 19.44 -12.60 -11.09
N PHE A 58 18.31 -13.03 -11.66
CA PHE A 58 16.98 -12.65 -11.16
C PHE A 58 16.78 -13.08 -9.70
N VAL A 59 17.20 -14.30 -9.36
CA VAL A 59 17.15 -14.81 -7.99
C VAL A 59 18.07 -13.99 -7.07
N SER A 60 19.30 -13.73 -7.50
CA SER A 60 20.27 -12.96 -6.72
C SER A 60 19.78 -11.54 -6.44
N ARG A 61 19.18 -10.88 -7.45
CA ARG A 61 18.58 -9.55 -7.31
C ARG A 61 17.36 -9.56 -6.38
N ALA A 62 16.53 -10.60 -6.45
CA ALA A 62 15.38 -10.77 -5.56
C ALA A 62 15.82 -10.99 -4.10
N VAL A 63 16.84 -11.82 -3.88
CA VAL A 63 17.45 -12.07 -2.56
C VAL A 63 18.11 -10.81 -2.02
N GLU A 64 18.87 -10.10 -2.84
CA GLU A 64 19.50 -8.84 -2.48
C GLU A 64 18.45 -7.80 -2.06
N TRP A 65 17.37 -7.67 -2.83
CA TRP A 65 16.26 -6.79 -2.46
C TRP A 65 15.57 -7.26 -1.17
N ALA A 66 15.33 -8.56 -1.01
CA ALA A 66 14.75 -9.12 0.21
C ALA A 66 15.64 -8.85 1.44
N GLY A 67 16.96 -8.95 1.29
CA GLY A 67 17.94 -8.65 2.34
C GLY A 67 18.10 -7.15 2.63
N ARG A 68 17.86 -6.28 1.64
CA ARG A 68 17.84 -4.81 1.81
C ARG A 68 16.58 -4.32 2.54
N ASN A 69 15.48 -5.08 2.51
CA ASN A 69 14.30 -4.82 3.33
C ASN A 69 14.48 -5.34 4.76
N LYS A 70 15.50 -4.83 5.46
CA LYS A 70 15.37 -4.72 6.92
C LYS A 70 14.09 -3.94 7.17
N LYS A 71 13.16 -4.50 7.96
CA LYS A 71 11.91 -3.82 8.36
C LYS A 71 12.26 -2.36 8.68
N VAL A 72 11.80 -1.41 7.88
CA VAL A 72 12.05 0.00 8.16
C VAL A 72 11.10 0.33 9.30
N VAL A 73 11.64 0.39 10.51
CA VAL A 73 10.89 0.85 11.68
C VAL A 73 10.69 2.34 11.47
N ARG A 74 9.49 2.72 11.01
CA ARG A 74 9.05 4.11 10.94
C ARG A 74 8.52 4.51 12.30
N ASP A 75 8.84 5.72 12.73
CA ASP A 75 8.18 6.32 13.87
C ASP A 75 6.68 6.38 13.60
N LEU A 76 5.89 5.94 14.58
CA LEU A 76 4.45 5.96 14.48
C LEU A 76 3.96 7.40 14.68
N PRO A 77 3.32 8.02 13.66
CA PRO A 77 2.75 9.34 13.81
C PRO A 77 1.66 9.34 14.87
N LYS A 78 1.49 10.48 15.56
CA LYS A 78 0.42 10.67 16.56
C LYS A 78 -0.89 11.12 15.92
N GLU A 79 -0.80 11.62 14.70
CA GLU A 79 -1.89 12.16 13.92
C GLU A 79 -2.79 11.03 13.38
N PRO A 80 -4.08 11.31 13.14
CA PRO A 80 -4.98 10.38 12.50
C PRO A 80 -4.49 9.93 11.12
N PHE A 81 -4.88 8.71 10.75
CA PHE A 81 -4.52 8.08 9.48
C PHE A 81 -4.67 9.01 8.25
N TRP A 82 -5.78 9.74 8.15
CA TRP A 82 -6.05 10.61 7.00
C TRP A 82 -5.10 11.82 6.94
N GLU A 83 -4.77 12.43 8.08
CA GLU A 83 -3.83 13.57 8.15
C GLU A 83 -2.41 13.14 7.78
N VAL A 84 -1.97 11.98 8.28
CA VAL A 84 -0.67 11.40 7.94
C VAL A 84 -0.54 11.20 6.44
N TRP A 85 -1.52 10.59 5.80
CA TRP A 85 -1.48 10.31 4.37
C TRP A 85 -1.70 11.55 3.50
N ALA A 86 -2.45 12.55 3.98
CA ALA A 86 -2.55 13.85 3.34
C ALA A 86 -1.19 14.56 3.33
N LYS A 87 -0.46 14.55 4.46
CA LYS A 87 0.90 15.09 4.56
C LYS A 87 1.88 14.34 3.65
N ILE A 88 1.87 13.00 3.68
CA ILE A 88 2.71 12.19 2.77
C ILE A 88 2.43 12.53 1.29
N SER A 89 1.15 12.73 0.94
CA SER A 89 0.76 13.08 -0.44
C SER A 89 1.24 14.46 -0.84
N ARG A 90 1.14 15.45 0.08
CA ARG A 90 1.68 16.79 -0.10
C ARG A 90 3.20 16.75 -0.30
N ASP A 91 3.93 16.14 0.62
CA ASP A 91 5.40 16.07 0.61
C ASP A 91 5.90 15.43 -0.70
N LYS A 92 5.24 14.34 -1.16
CA LYS A 92 5.55 13.70 -2.44
C LYS A 92 5.21 14.57 -3.65
N CYS A 93 4.10 15.31 -3.60
CA CYS A 93 3.70 16.19 -4.68
C CYS A 93 4.66 17.37 -4.83
N GLU A 94 5.00 18.02 -3.72
CA GLU A 94 5.90 19.17 -3.69
C GLU A 94 7.29 18.78 -4.22
N ALA A 95 7.81 17.61 -3.82
CA ALA A 95 9.05 17.06 -4.39
C ALA A 95 8.96 16.83 -5.91
N ALA A 96 7.83 16.29 -6.40
CA ALA A 96 7.61 16.07 -7.83
C ALA A 96 7.44 17.39 -8.61
N VAL A 97 6.80 18.40 -8.02
CA VAL A 97 6.63 19.75 -8.59
C VAL A 97 7.97 20.47 -8.69
N ALA A 98 8.80 20.40 -7.64
CA ALA A 98 10.14 20.98 -7.62
C ALA A 98 11.00 20.35 -8.73
N THR A 99 10.97 19.02 -8.86
CA THR A 99 11.70 18.30 -9.91
C THR A 99 11.25 18.68 -11.32
N LYS A 100 9.96 19.01 -11.51
CA LYS A 100 9.38 19.36 -12.82
C LYS A 100 9.34 20.86 -13.12
N GLY A 101 9.77 21.72 -12.19
CA GLY A 101 9.76 23.17 -12.35
C GLY A 101 8.36 23.77 -12.57
N LEU A 102 7.31 23.22 -11.94
CA LEU A 102 5.91 23.60 -12.23
C LEU A 102 5.38 24.84 -11.48
N GLY A 103 6.17 25.39 -10.55
CA GLY A 103 5.85 26.61 -9.81
C GLY A 103 4.47 26.60 -9.14
N GLU A 104 3.77 27.74 -9.14
CA GLU A 104 2.47 27.94 -8.50
C GLU A 104 1.39 26.99 -9.03
N SER A 105 1.43 26.66 -10.33
CA SER A 105 0.47 25.72 -10.93
C SER A 105 0.62 24.30 -10.37
N GLY A 106 1.84 23.91 -10.01
CA GLY A 106 2.11 22.66 -9.31
C GLY A 106 1.66 22.70 -7.85
N ALA A 107 1.91 23.81 -7.16
CA ALA A 107 1.52 24.00 -5.76
C ALA A 107 -0.01 23.83 -5.55
N LYS A 108 -0.83 24.45 -6.42
CA LYS A 108 -2.30 24.29 -6.37
C LYS A 108 -2.76 22.84 -6.52
N VAL A 109 -2.08 22.07 -7.37
CA VAL A 109 -2.35 20.62 -7.49
C VAL A 109 -1.97 19.89 -6.21
N CYS A 110 -0.85 20.23 -5.58
CA CYS A 110 -0.45 19.61 -4.32
C CYS A 110 -1.44 19.88 -3.18
N ASP A 111 -1.96 21.11 -3.08
CA ASP A 111 -3.01 21.46 -2.13
C ASP A 111 -4.29 20.68 -2.37
N ALA A 112 -4.73 20.61 -3.64
CA ALA A 112 -5.92 19.87 -4.03
C ALA A 112 -5.79 18.37 -3.76
N VAL A 113 -4.64 17.77 -4.10
CA VAL A 113 -4.38 16.35 -3.85
C VAL A 113 -4.31 16.04 -2.36
N ALA A 114 -3.60 16.84 -1.57
CA ALA A 114 -3.52 16.65 -0.12
C ALA A 114 -4.91 16.73 0.53
N SER A 115 -5.71 17.74 0.15
CA SER A 115 -7.07 17.92 0.65
C SER A 115 -8.02 16.79 0.23
N ALA A 116 -7.85 16.28 -1.01
CA ALA A 116 -8.62 15.16 -1.52
C ALA A 116 -8.27 13.85 -0.79
N VAL A 117 -6.98 13.60 -0.57
CA VAL A 117 -6.52 12.44 0.19
C VAL A 117 -7.04 12.49 1.63
N ASP A 118 -6.93 13.64 2.30
CA ASP A 118 -7.49 13.84 3.63
C ASP A 118 -8.99 13.50 3.67
N SER A 119 -9.78 14.13 2.80
CA SER A 119 -11.24 13.97 2.76
C SER A 119 -11.64 12.52 2.42
N PHE A 120 -11.03 11.94 1.39
CA PHE A 120 -11.32 10.58 0.96
C PHE A 120 -10.94 9.57 2.04
N PHE A 121 -9.77 9.72 2.67
CA PHE A 121 -9.27 8.80 3.69
C PHE A 121 -10.01 8.99 5.01
N MET A 122 -10.44 10.20 5.34
CA MET A 122 -11.27 10.45 6.50
C MET A 122 -12.62 9.74 6.33
N MET A 123 -13.29 9.92 5.19
CA MET A 123 -14.60 9.32 4.94
C MET A 123 -14.52 7.79 4.86
N ASN A 124 -13.62 7.27 4.02
CA ASN A 124 -13.48 5.83 3.78
C ASN A 124 -12.77 5.12 4.93
N GLY A 125 -11.75 5.74 5.51
CA GLY A 125 -11.02 5.21 6.66
C GLY A 125 -11.87 5.14 7.91
N LYS A 126 -12.65 6.20 8.25
CA LYS A 126 -13.62 6.12 9.35
C LYS A 126 -14.66 5.02 9.12
N ARG A 127 -15.20 4.93 7.90
CA ARG A 127 -16.15 3.86 7.53
C ARG A 127 -15.55 2.46 7.70
N THR A 128 -14.33 2.24 7.24
CA THR A 128 -13.60 0.97 7.37
C THR A 128 -13.29 0.66 8.84
N ALA A 129 -12.77 1.64 9.60
CA ALA A 129 -12.49 1.50 11.02
C ALA A 129 -13.75 1.11 11.80
N SER A 130 -14.87 1.80 11.57
CA SER A 130 -16.16 1.50 12.22
C SER A 130 -16.67 0.11 11.88
N LYS A 131 -16.63 -0.29 10.59
CA LYS A 131 -17.03 -1.64 10.16
C LYS A 131 -16.22 -2.74 10.82
N LEU A 132 -14.92 -2.49 11.04
CA LEU A 132 -14.00 -3.43 11.66
C LEU A 132 -13.87 -3.26 13.17
N LYS A 133 -14.64 -2.35 13.79
CA LYS A 133 -14.61 -1.99 15.21
C LYS A 133 -13.20 -1.60 15.69
N LYS A 134 -12.49 -0.77 14.92
CA LYS A 134 -11.12 -0.29 15.19
C LYS A 134 -11.08 1.22 15.43
N LYS A 135 -10.03 1.68 16.13
CA LYS A 135 -9.70 3.10 16.26
C LYS A 135 -8.86 3.59 15.07
N PRO A 136 -8.92 4.89 14.70
CA PRO A 136 -8.08 5.48 13.66
C PRO A 136 -6.59 5.19 13.82
N ASP A 137 -6.05 5.25 15.05
CA ASP A 137 -4.64 5.00 15.36
C ASP A 137 -4.17 3.62 14.92
N ALA A 138 -5.08 2.64 14.97
CA ALA A 138 -4.79 1.29 14.55
C ALA A 138 -4.64 1.20 13.02
N LEU A 139 -5.39 1.99 12.25
CA LEU A 139 -5.16 2.13 10.80
C LEU A 139 -3.83 2.82 10.52
N THR A 140 -3.48 3.88 11.27
CA THR A 140 -2.19 4.56 11.16
C THR A 140 -1.04 3.57 11.39
N LYS A 141 -1.13 2.71 12.41
CA LYS A 141 -0.10 1.70 12.70
C LYS A 141 0.09 0.73 11.54
N THR A 142 -0.98 0.14 11.03
CA THR A 142 -0.88 -0.83 9.92
C THR A 142 -0.40 -0.16 8.64
N ALA A 143 -0.91 1.04 8.32
CA ALA A 143 -0.55 1.76 7.12
C ALA A 143 0.93 2.19 7.08
N ASN A 144 1.54 2.42 8.25
CA ASN A 144 2.97 2.72 8.37
C ASN A 144 3.89 1.49 8.32
N GLY A 145 3.32 0.28 8.35
CA GLY A 145 4.08 -0.94 8.05
C GLY A 145 4.57 -0.97 6.61
N ASP A 146 5.78 -1.50 6.37
CA ASP A 146 6.48 -1.42 5.08
C ASP A 146 5.62 -1.75 3.86
N ILE A 147 4.88 -2.87 3.92
CA ILE A 147 4.06 -3.34 2.80
C ILE A 147 2.98 -2.31 2.46
N TYR A 148 2.24 -1.82 3.47
CA TYR A 148 1.15 -0.87 3.26
C TYR A 148 1.65 0.53 2.95
N TYR A 149 2.74 0.96 3.58
CA TYR A 149 3.37 2.24 3.32
C TYR A 149 3.86 2.32 1.88
N ASN A 150 4.54 1.27 1.40
CA ASN A 150 5.04 1.20 0.03
C ASN A 150 3.89 1.11 -0.97
N ALA A 151 2.86 0.29 -0.69
CA ALA A 151 1.67 0.22 -1.53
C ALA A 151 0.93 1.56 -1.63
N GLY A 152 0.69 2.22 -0.49
CA GLY A 152 0.04 3.53 -0.42
C GLY A 152 0.86 4.63 -1.11
N SER A 153 2.18 4.62 -0.93
CA SER A 153 3.08 5.52 -1.63
C SER A 153 3.03 5.36 -3.15
N ARG A 154 2.91 4.11 -3.65
CA ARG A 154 2.81 3.84 -5.09
C ARG A 154 1.49 4.32 -5.70
N ILE A 155 0.36 4.10 -5.02
CA ILE A 155 -0.93 4.59 -5.52
C ILE A 155 -0.98 6.11 -5.56
N ILE A 156 -0.40 6.79 -4.56
CA ILE A 156 -0.24 8.25 -4.58
C ILE A 156 0.67 8.69 -5.73
N ALA A 157 1.82 8.04 -5.92
CA ALA A 157 2.73 8.38 -7.01
C ALA A 157 2.06 8.27 -8.38
N ARG A 158 1.20 7.27 -8.59
CA ARG A 158 0.39 7.12 -9.82
C ARG A 158 -0.61 8.26 -9.99
N LEU A 159 -1.33 8.62 -8.93
CA LEU A 159 -2.24 9.77 -8.94
C LEU A 159 -1.50 11.07 -9.28
N LEU A 160 -0.35 11.31 -8.64
CA LEU A 160 0.49 12.48 -8.91
C LEU A 160 1.04 12.48 -10.34
N GLY A 161 1.43 11.32 -10.87
CA GLY A 161 1.85 11.18 -12.26
C GLY A 161 0.76 11.59 -13.25
N TYR A 162 -0.49 11.21 -12.97
CA TYR A 162 -1.65 11.64 -13.73
C TYR A 162 -1.92 13.14 -13.58
N CYS A 163 -1.94 13.64 -12.34
CA CYS A 163 -2.34 15.01 -12.03
C CYS A 163 -1.32 16.08 -12.41
N LEU A 164 -0.02 15.77 -12.34
CA LEU A 164 1.03 16.72 -12.74
C LEU A 164 1.26 16.75 -14.26
N ASN A 165 0.60 15.87 -15.02
CA ASN A 165 0.59 15.92 -16.48
C ASN A 165 -0.07 17.21 -16.96
N ALA A 166 0.53 17.88 -17.94
CA ALA A 166 0.05 19.16 -18.47
C ALA A 166 -1.44 19.11 -18.89
N LYS A 167 -1.91 17.98 -19.44
CA LYS A 167 -3.30 17.81 -19.90
C LYS A 167 -4.32 17.75 -18.76
N ASN A 168 -3.90 17.28 -17.58
CA ASN A 168 -4.81 16.99 -16.45
C ASN A 168 -4.59 17.94 -15.26
N ARG A 169 -3.57 18.80 -15.31
CA ARG A 169 -3.20 19.67 -14.19
C ARG A 169 -4.32 20.61 -13.75
N ALA A 170 -5.04 21.18 -14.73
CA ALA A 170 -6.15 22.07 -14.46
C ALA A 170 -7.27 21.36 -13.69
N SER A 171 -7.65 20.14 -14.08
CA SER A 171 -8.68 19.39 -13.37
C SER A 171 -8.21 18.94 -11.98
N CYS A 172 -6.97 18.48 -11.87
CA CYS A 172 -6.38 18.11 -10.59
C CYS A 172 -6.04 19.30 -9.66
N SER A 173 -6.34 20.54 -10.06
CA SER A 173 -6.27 21.72 -9.17
C SER A 173 -7.53 21.88 -8.33
N SER A 174 -8.56 21.04 -8.53
CA SER A 174 -9.77 20.98 -7.72
C SER A 174 -9.79 19.72 -6.85
N SER A 175 -9.90 19.87 -5.53
CA SER A 175 -9.95 18.73 -4.61
C SER A 175 -11.14 17.81 -4.87
N SER A 176 -12.30 18.35 -5.25
CA SER A 176 -13.50 17.55 -5.55
C SER A 176 -13.30 16.65 -6.77
N GLN A 177 -12.61 17.15 -7.80
CA GLN A 177 -12.29 16.35 -8.97
C GLN A 177 -11.25 15.27 -8.65
N VAL A 178 -10.26 15.58 -7.80
CA VAL A 178 -9.30 14.57 -7.34
C VAL A 178 -10.00 13.49 -6.50
N VAL A 179 -10.92 13.86 -5.60
CA VAL A 179 -11.74 12.89 -4.85
C VAL A 179 -12.52 11.98 -5.79
N GLU A 180 -13.13 12.54 -6.84
CA GLU A 180 -13.87 11.75 -7.84
C GLU A 180 -12.94 10.77 -8.58
N LEU A 181 -11.72 11.19 -8.95
CA LEU A 181 -10.73 10.30 -9.55
C LEU A 181 -10.34 9.14 -8.62
N MET A 182 -10.21 9.43 -7.32
CA MET A 182 -9.90 8.44 -6.29
C MET A 182 -11.06 7.48 -6.04
N ASP A 183 -12.30 7.96 -6.05
CA ASP A 183 -13.51 7.16 -5.79
C ASP A 183 -13.84 6.24 -6.96
N LYS A 184 -13.70 6.74 -8.19
CA LYS A 184 -13.98 5.99 -9.42
C LYS A 184 -12.80 5.13 -9.90
N ASP A 185 -11.67 5.15 -9.19
CA ASP A 185 -10.41 4.50 -9.61
C ASP A 185 -10.04 4.81 -11.08
N THR A 186 -10.29 6.04 -11.53
CA THR A 186 -10.13 6.44 -12.94
C THR A 186 -8.67 6.37 -13.38
N VAL A 187 -7.75 6.61 -12.46
CA VAL A 187 -6.32 6.46 -12.72
C VAL A 187 -5.94 5.00 -12.50
N LYS A 188 -5.57 4.29 -13.58
CA LYS A 188 -5.23 2.87 -13.53
C LYS A 188 -4.22 2.56 -12.42
N GLY A 189 -4.60 1.63 -11.55
CA GLY A 189 -3.74 1.15 -10.47
C GLY A 189 -3.67 2.07 -9.25
N THR A 190 -4.63 2.99 -9.07
CA THR A 190 -4.71 3.83 -7.87
C THR A 190 -5.57 3.25 -6.74
N GLY A 191 -6.56 2.40 -7.02
CA GLY A 191 -7.18 1.43 -6.09
C GLY A 191 -7.33 1.87 -4.62
N PHE A 192 -7.74 3.12 -4.36
CA PHE A 192 -7.58 3.73 -3.03
C PHE A 192 -8.51 3.07 -2.01
N GLY A 193 -9.77 2.83 -2.38
CA GLY A 193 -10.75 2.17 -1.53
C GLY A 193 -10.33 0.75 -1.13
N ALA A 194 -9.79 -0.01 -2.10
CA ALA A 194 -9.29 -1.36 -1.86
C ALA A 194 -8.07 -1.34 -0.91
N TRP A 195 -7.13 -0.42 -1.11
CA TRP A 195 -5.98 -0.28 -0.24
C TRP A 195 -6.35 0.08 1.20
N ILE A 196 -7.26 1.05 1.43
CA ILE A 196 -7.75 1.41 2.78
C ILE A 196 -8.43 0.20 3.45
N THR A 197 -9.21 -0.56 2.68
CA THR A 197 -9.90 -1.76 3.19
C THR A 197 -8.88 -2.82 3.63
N ASN A 198 -7.83 -3.05 2.85
CA ASN A 198 -6.76 -3.99 3.18
C ASN A 198 -5.95 -3.56 4.42
N VAL A 199 -5.64 -2.26 4.55
CA VAL A 199 -5.06 -1.69 5.78
C VAL A 199 -5.94 -1.98 7.00
N GLY A 200 -7.26 -1.87 6.84
CA GLY A 200 -8.21 -2.21 7.88
C GLY A 200 -8.23 -3.70 8.22
N ILE A 201 -8.32 -4.57 7.21
CA ILE A 201 -8.42 -6.03 7.40
C ILE A 201 -7.16 -6.59 8.06
N GLU A 202 -5.96 -6.18 7.66
CA GLU A 202 -4.73 -6.77 8.22
C GLU A 202 -4.54 -6.43 9.70
N ASN A 203 -5.07 -5.30 10.15
CA ASN A 203 -5.18 -4.92 11.55
C ASN A 203 -6.13 -5.82 12.37
N THR A 204 -6.87 -6.72 11.72
CA THR A 204 -7.69 -7.75 12.40
C THR A 204 -6.98 -9.09 12.53
N ASN A 205 -5.78 -9.25 11.93
CA ASN A 205 -5.01 -10.48 12.02
C ASN A 205 -4.10 -10.46 13.28
N PRO A 206 -4.36 -11.29 14.32
CA PRO A 206 -3.55 -11.32 15.54
C PRO A 206 -2.08 -11.70 15.33
N MET A 207 -1.73 -12.31 14.19
CA MET A 207 -0.33 -12.60 13.83
C MET A 207 0.53 -11.34 13.58
N TYR A 208 -0.08 -10.18 13.32
CA TYR A 208 0.67 -8.93 13.13
C TYR A 208 1.06 -8.24 14.45
N GLU A 209 0.32 -8.47 15.52
CA GLU A 209 0.73 -7.99 16.85
C GLU A 209 1.97 -8.75 17.34
N LEU A 210 2.02 -10.07 17.10
CA LEU A 210 3.16 -10.94 17.46
C LEU A 210 4.43 -10.65 16.66
N SER A 211 4.31 -10.17 15.41
CA SER A 211 5.47 -9.86 14.56
C SER A 211 6.04 -8.44 14.74
N ASN A 212 5.33 -7.59 15.48
CA ASN A 212 5.80 -6.26 15.91
C ASN A 212 6.12 -6.19 17.41
N SER A 213 5.77 -7.20 18.21
CA SER A 213 6.26 -7.34 19.59
C SER A 213 7.71 -7.84 19.60
N LYS A 214 8.63 -7.00 19.12
CA LYS A 214 10.06 -7.14 19.42
C LYS A 214 10.33 -6.56 20.81
N SER A 215 9.62 -7.08 21.81
CA SER A 215 9.83 -6.82 23.24
C SER A 215 9.70 -8.10 24.09
N LEU A 216 9.80 -9.28 23.46
CA LEU A 216 9.74 -10.60 24.11
C LEU A 216 11.03 -11.41 23.88
N HIS A 217 12.14 -10.72 23.65
CA HIS A 217 13.48 -11.32 23.61
C HIS A 217 14.49 -10.63 24.54
N ASP A 218 14.02 -9.81 25.48
CA ASP A 218 14.84 -9.32 26.61
C ASP A 218 14.52 -10.06 27.94
N GLU A 219 13.72 -11.13 27.89
CA GLU A 219 13.52 -12.06 29.01
C GLU A 219 13.60 -13.51 28.50
N LEU A 220 14.84 -13.97 28.28
CA LEU A 220 15.35 -15.36 28.41
C LEU A 220 16.86 -15.35 28.11
#